data_AF-A0A6F8U0Z2-F1
#
_entry.id   AF-A0A6F8U0Z2-F1
#
_cell.length_a   1.000
_cell.length_b   1.000
_cell.length_c   1.000
_cell.angle_alpha   90.00
_cell.angle_beta   90.00
_cell.angle_gamma   90.00
#
_symmetry.space_group_name_H-M   'P 1'
#
loop_
_entity.id
_entity.type
_entity.pdbx_description
1 polymer ?
#
loop_
_entity_poly.entity_id
_entity_poly.type
_entity_poly.pdbx_seq_one_letter_code
_entity_poly.pdbx_strand_id
1 'polypeptide(L)'
;MLRQRLSPEQISGKLKMMKLPDLRDAYVCRETIYTAIYALPVGHLRKELIHCLRQGKTTRKPRRGEVDRRGQIPDMVSIHLRPPEVSKREMPGHWEGDLIKGKNNASAVGTLVELSSGYLILAKMDDSTATSAVAGFSAALNRMPTTARKSMTYDQGREMAHHAKITQETGVAIYFCDPHSPWQRGPMRISMA
;
A
#
# COMPACT_ATOMS: atom_id res chain seq x y z
N MET A 1 38.46 -3.17 -4.11
CA MET A 1 37.38 -3.38 -5.12
C MET A 1 36.94 -2.10 -5.81
N LEU A 2 36.54 -1.03 -5.09
CA LEU A 2 36.19 0.25 -5.73
C LEU A 2 37.34 0.86 -6.55
N ARG A 3 38.58 0.87 -6.01
CA ARG A 3 39.79 1.30 -6.76
C ARG A 3 40.06 0.48 -8.04
N GLN A 4 39.49 -0.72 -8.16
CA GLN A 4 39.55 -1.54 -9.39
C GLN A 4 38.43 -1.20 -10.38
N ARG A 5 37.70 -0.10 -10.16
CA ARG A 5 36.55 0.39 -10.96
C ARG A 5 35.40 -0.62 -11.12
N LEU A 6 35.27 -1.55 -10.18
CA LEU A 6 34.09 -2.42 -10.07
C LEU A 6 32.87 -1.60 -9.64
N SER A 7 31.73 -1.81 -10.29
CA SER A 7 30.48 -1.15 -9.88
C SER A 7 29.99 -1.72 -8.55
N PRO A 8 29.24 -0.96 -7.72
CA PRO A 8 28.66 -1.48 -6.48
C PRO A 8 27.84 -2.77 -6.64
N GLU A 9 27.21 -2.99 -7.79
CA GLU A 9 26.53 -4.23 -8.17
C GLU A 9 27.52 -5.40 -8.31
N GLN A 10 28.63 -5.19 -9.02
CA GLN A 10 29.67 -6.20 -9.21
C GLN A 10 30.39 -6.51 -7.88
N ILE A 11 30.59 -5.49 -7.05
CA ILE A 11 31.19 -5.64 -5.72
C ILE A 11 30.26 -6.48 -4.83
N SER A 12 28.97 -6.17 -4.79
CA SER A 12 27.98 -6.96 -4.04
C SER A 12 27.97 -8.43 -4.49
N GLY A 13 27.98 -8.69 -5.80
CA GLY A 13 28.08 -10.06 -6.34
C GLY A 13 29.37 -10.77 -5.94
N LYS A 14 30.51 -10.09 -6.02
CA LYS A 14 31.82 -10.65 -5.67
C LYS A 14 31.98 -10.90 -4.17
N LEU A 15 31.45 -10.03 -3.32
CA LEU A 15 31.41 -10.22 -1.87
C LEU A 15 30.58 -11.46 -1.49
N LYS A 16 29.45 -11.69 -2.16
CA LYS A 16 28.63 -12.90 -1.97
C LYS A 16 29.42 -14.19 -2.28
N MET A 17 30.33 -14.14 -3.25
CA MET A 17 31.15 -15.29 -3.64
C MET A 17 32.36 -15.52 -2.73
N MET A 18 32.87 -14.48 -2.07
CA MET A 18 34.10 -14.55 -1.28
C MET A 18 33.97 -15.25 0.07
N LYS A 19 32.74 -15.63 0.51
CA LYS A 19 32.44 -16.32 1.78
C LYS A 19 33.34 -15.85 2.95
N LEU A 20 33.39 -14.54 3.16
CA LEU A 20 34.25 -13.92 4.17
C LEU A 20 33.83 -14.39 5.59
N PRO A 21 34.75 -14.91 6.43
CA PRO A 21 34.41 -15.51 7.73
C PRO A 21 33.64 -14.57 8.67
N ASP A 22 34.02 -13.30 8.73
CA ASP A 22 33.42 -12.30 9.63
C ASP A 22 32.14 -11.64 9.08
N LEU A 23 31.73 -12.01 7.86
CA LEU A 23 30.56 -11.45 7.17
C LEU A 23 29.63 -12.55 6.66
N ARG A 24 29.70 -13.77 7.22
CA ARG A 24 28.90 -14.93 6.76
C ARG A 24 27.41 -14.64 6.74
N ASP A 25 26.92 -13.84 7.69
CA ASP A 25 25.50 -13.45 7.81
C ASP A 25 25.21 -12.05 7.25
N ALA A 26 26.24 -11.31 6.84
CA ALA A 26 26.10 -9.94 6.38
C ALA A 26 25.89 -9.89 4.86
N TYR A 27 24.63 -9.74 4.44
CA TYR A 27 24.31 -9.47 3.04
C TYR A 27 24.60 -8.01 2.67
N VAL A 28 25.72 -7.78 1.98
CA VAL A 28 26.07 -6.46 1.44
C VAL A 28 25.50 -6.30 0.03
N CYS A 29 24.36 -5.62 -0.07
CA CYS A 29 23.79 -5.26 -1.36
C CYS A 29 24.43 -3.98 -1.93
N ARG A 30 24.22 -3.73 -3.22
CA ARG A 30 24.68 -2.48 -3.89
C ARG A 30 24.27 -1.21 -3.15
N GLU A 31 23.10 -1.24 -2.51
CA GLU A 31 22.52 -0.11 -1.77
C GLU A 31 23.33 0.19 -0.51
N THR A 32 23.71 -0.84 0.25
CA THR A 32 24.57 -0.72 1.43
C THR A 32 25.91 -0.05 1.07
N ILE A 33 26.48 -0.41 -0.09
CA ILE A 33 27.75 0.17 -0.57
C ILE A 33 27.56 1.66 -0.92
N TYR A 34 26.49 2.01 -1.64
CA TYR A 34 26.19 3.42 -1.94
C TYR A 34 25.96 4.22 -0.65
N THR A 35 25.13 3.72 0.27
CA THR A 35 24.83 4.38 1.54
C THR A 35 26.10 4.62 2.35
N ALA A 36 26.97 3.61 2.47
CA ALA A 36 28.24 3.76 3.17
C ALA A 36 29.14 4.85 2.57
N ILE A 37 29.27 4.91 1.23
CA ILE A 37 30.09 5.93 0.55
C ILE A 37 29.55 7.35 0.79
N TYR A 38 28.23 7.53 0.72
CA TYR A 38 27.61 8.85 0.85
C TYR A 38 27.38 9.28 2.30
N ALA A 39 27.40 8.36 3.27
CA ALA A 39 27.33 8.66 4.70
C ALA A 39 28.68 9.13 5.29
N LEU A 40 29.80 8.93 4.58
CA LEU A 40 31.10 9.43 5.01
C LEU A 40 31.10 10.98 5.13
N PRO A 41 31.77 11.53 6.16
CA PRO A 41 32.00 12.97 6.26
C PRO A 41 32.63 13.52 4.97
N VAL A 42 32.34 14.80 4.68
CA VAL A 42 32.94 15.47 3.52
C VAL A 42 34.45 15.54 3.73
N GLY A 43 35.22 14.87 2.88
CA GLY A 43 36.67 14.74 3.03
C GLY A 43 37.34 14.06 1.84
N HIS A 44 38.67 13.97 1.87
CA HIS A 44 39.48 13.42 0.79
C HIS A 44 39.09 11.97 0.45
N LEU A 45 38.88 11.14 1.47
CA LEU A 45 38.47 9.75 1.31
C LEU A 45 37.13 9.62 0.57
N ARG A 46 36.13 10.44 0.91
CA ARG A 46 34.84 10.43 0.21
C ARG A 46 35.01 10.81 -1.26
N LYS A 47 35.83 11.82 -1.56
CA LYS A 47 36.12 12.24 -2.94
C LYS A 47 36.79 11.13 -3.75
N GLU A 48 37.79 10.45 -3.18
CA GLU A 48 38.45 9.30 -3.81
C GLU A 48 37.48 8.16 -4.12
N LEU A 49 36.61 7.82 -3.17
CA LEU A 49 35.64 6.73 -3.34
C LEU A 49 34.57 7.07 -4.37
N ILE A 50 34.09 8.32 -4.41
CA ILE A 50 33.16 8.80 -5.45
C ILE A 50 33.83 8.77 -6.83
N HIS A 51 35.11 9.15 -6.95
CA HIS A 51 35.84 9.08 -8.22
C HIS A 51 35.96 7.64 -8.76
N CYS A 52 35.93 6.65 -7.87
CA CYS A 52 35.92 5.24 -8.25
C CYS A 52 34.56 4.77 -8.80
N LEU A 53 33.46 5.51 -8.57
CA LEU A 53 32.14 5.17 -9.08
C LEU A 53 32.03 5.54 -10.57
N ARG A 54 31.36 4.68 -11.35
CA ARG A 54 31.11 4.91 -12.79
C ARG A 54 30.38 6.23 -13.06
N GLN A 55 29.49 6.61 -12.16
CA GLN A 55 28.86 7.93 -12.14
C GLN A 55 29.37 8.65 -10.89
N GLY A 56 30.52 9.33 -11.01
CA GLY A 56 31.21 10.05 -9.93
C GLY A 56 30.48 11.33 -9.48
N LYS A 57 29.20 11.20 -9.13
CA LYS A 57 28.37 12.31 -8.65
C LYS A 57 28.69 12.61 -7.20
N THR A 58 28.96 13.88 -6.89
CA THR A 58 29.26 14.35 -5.53
C THR A 58 28.09 14.10 -4.56
N THR A 59 26.87 14.18 -5.10
CA THR A 59 25.63 13.95 -4.37
C THR A 59 24.95 12.71 -4.94
N ARG A 60 24.50 11.84 -4.03
CA ARG A 60 23.68 10.70 -4.40
C ARG A 60 22.38 11.24 -5.00
N LYS A 61 22.05 10.86 -6.23
CA LYS A 61 20.70 11.09 -6.73
C LYS A 61 19.78 10.24 -5.85
N PRO A 62 18.89 10.83 -5.03
CA PRO A 62 17.87 10.02 -4.38
C PRO A 62 17.14 9.31 -5.51
N ARG A 63 16.93 7.98 -5.38
CA ARG A 63 15.76 7.41 -6.06
C ARG A 63 14.63 8.29 -5.59
N ARG A 64 13.95 8.99 -6.51
CA ARG A 64 12.76 9.75 -6.14
C ARG A 64 11.83 8.73 -5.47
N GLY A 65 11.85 8.68 -4.14
CA GLY A 65 10.60 8.57 -3.42
C GLY A 65 9.90 9.83 -3.86
N GLU A 66 8.95 9.67 -4.77
CA GLU A 66 7.94 10.71 -4.92
C GLU A 66 7.51 11.02 -3.49
N VAL A 67 7.72 12.26 -3.03
CA VAL A 67 6.94 12.75 -1.89
C VAL A 67 5.52 12.40 -2.29
N ASP A 68 4.86 11.61 -1.46
CA ASP A 68 3.58 11.08 -1.84
C ASP A 68 2.61 12.27 -2.01
N ARG A 69 2.45 12.72 -3.26
CA ARG A 69 1.52 13.78 -3.64
C ARG A 69 0.10 13.21 -3.75
N ARG A 70 -0.13 11.95 -3.34
CA ARG A 70 -1.46 11.41 -3.10
C ARG A 70 -2.11 12.33 -2.06
N GLY A 71 -2.90 13.30 -2.54
CA GLY A 71 -3.74 14.10 -1.66
C GLY A 71 -4.46 13.16 -0.71
N GLN A 72 -4.41 13.48 0.58
CA GLN A 72 -5.07 12.68 1.61
C GLN A 72 -6.57 12.67 1.31
N ILE A 73 -7.21 11.53 1.53
CA ILE A 73 -8.67 11.46 1.48
C ILE A 73 -9.18 12.42 2.56
N PRO A 74 -10.01 13.43 2.20
CA PRO A 74 -10.54 14.37 3.19
C PRO A 74 -11.47 13.63 4.15
N ASP A 75 -11.54 14.09 5.40
CA ASP A 75 -12.54 13.64 6.39
C ASP A 75 -12.57 12.12 6.67
N MET A 76 -11.43 11.43 6.55
CA MET A 76 -11.34 10.01 6.87
C MET A 76 -11.71 9.73 8.33
N VAL A 77 -12.58 8.75 8.54
CA VAL A 77 -12.82 8.16 9.86
C VAL A 77 -11.89 6.96 10.05
N SER A 78 -11.04 7.02 11.07
CA SER A 78 -10.10 5.93 11.37
C SER A 78 -10.82 4.64 11.75
N ILE A 79 -10.26 3.49 11.34
CA ILE A 79 -10.71 2.16 11.75
C ILE A 79 -10.76 1.96 13.27
N HIS A 80 -9.96 2.70 14.04
CA HIS A 80 -9.97 2.61 15.51
C HIS A 80 -11.26 3.17 16.13
N LEU A 81 -12.03 3.98 15.39
CA LEU A 81 -13.34 4.48 15.81
C LEU A 81 -14.50 3.54 15.41
N ARG A 82 -14.18 2.41 14.75
CA ARG A 82 -15.17 1.44 14.32
C ARG A 82 -15.79 0.72 15.54
N PRO A 83 -17.11 0.50 15.57
CA PRO A 83 -17.76 -0.26 16.62
C PRO A 83 -17.09 -1.64 16.82
N PRO A 84 -16.90 -2.08 18.08
CA PRO A 84 -16.21 -3.34 18.37
C PRO A 84 -16.96 -4.57 17.84
N GLU A 85 -18.29 -4.48 17.67
CA GLU A 85 -19.14 -5.52 17.08
C GLU A 85 -18.70 -5.94 15.66
N VAL A 86 -18.11 -5.01 14.88
CA VAL A 86 -17.63 -5.30 13.53
C VAL A 86 -16.53 -6.37 13.54
N SER A 87 -15.64 -6.31 14.53
CA SER A 87 -14.56 -7.29 14.68
C SER A 87 -15.07 -8.66 15.12
N LYS A 88 -16.23 -8.72 15.81
CA LYS A 88 -16.85 -9.97 16.25
C LYS A 88 -17.62 -10.69 15.15
N ARG A 89 -18.09 -9.97 14.13
CA ARG A 89 -18.82 -10.52 12.97
C ARG A 89 -20.12 -11.24 13.34
N GLU A 90 -20.69 -10.90 14.48
CA GLU A 90 -21.90 -11.54 15.02
C GLU A 90 -23.18 -11.00 14.37
N MET A 91 -23.11 -9.84 13.73
CA MET A 91 -24.27 -9.18 13.11
C MET A 91 -24.01 -8.91 11.63
N PRO A 92 -25.00 -9.15 10.75
CA PRO A 92 -24.89 -8.82 9.35
C PRO A 92 -24.92 -7.31 9.13
N GLY A 93 -24.34 -6.89 8.01
CA GLY A 93 -24.41 -5.51 7.50
C GLY A 93 -23.13 -4.71 7.68
N HIS A 94 -22.05 -5.37 8.08
CA HIS A 94 -20.71 -4.80 8.08
C HIS A 94 -19.93 -5.37 6.90
N TRP A 95 -19.44 -4.48 6.05
CA TRP A 95 -18.83 -4.82 4.77
C TRP A 95 -17.33 -4.53 4.78
N GLU A 96 -16.58 -5.31 4.01
CA GLU A 96 -15.21 -5.01 3.60
C GLU A 96 -15.24 -4.67 2.11
N GLY A 97 -14.70 -3.52 1.74
CA GLY A 97 -14.62 -3.07 0.36
C GLY A 97 -13.21 -3.16 -0.21
N ASP A 98 -13.11 -3.50 -1.49
CA ASP A 98 -11.87 -3.42 -2.27
C ASP A 98 -12.18 -3.06 -3.73
N LEU A 99 -11.17 -2.57 -4.48
CA LEU A 99 -11.30 -2.23 -5.90
C LEU A 99 -10.33 -3.02 -6.76
N ILE A 100 -10.89 -3.83 -7.65
CA ILE A 100 -10.12 -4.52 -8.67
C ILE A 100 -10.07 -3.63 -9.92
N LYS A 101 -8.85 -3.25 -10.33
CA LYS A 101 -8.63 -2.44 -11.54
C LYS A 101 -8.32 -3.35 -12.73
N GLY A 102 -9.00 -3.10 -13.83
CA GLY A 102 -8.74 -3.75 -15.11
C GLY A 102 -7.45 -3.25 -15.76
N LYS A 103 -7.09 -3.88 -16.89
CA LYS A 103 -5.90 -3.51 -17.66
C LYS A 103 -5.92 -2.03 -18.01
N ASN A 104 -4.79 -1.36 -17.81
CA ASN A 104 -4.61 0.08 -18.07
C ASN A 104 -5.61 1.00 -17.33
N ASN A 105 -6.22 0.55 -16.22
CA ASN A 105 -7.29 1.26 -15.51
C ASN A 105 -8.52 1.59 -16.38
N ALA A 106 -8.72 0.87 -17.48
CA ALA A 106 -9.82 1.10 -18.42
C ALA A 106 -11.18 0.55 -17.95
N SER A 107 -11.18 -0.20 -16.85
CA SER A 107 -12.38 -0.67 -16.15
C SER A 107 -12.05 -0.89 -14.68
N ALA A 108 -13.07 -0.94 -13.84
CA ALA A 108 -12.90 -1.37 -12.46
C ALA A 108 -14.12 -2.16 -11.95
N VAL A 109 -13.89 -2.99 -10.95
CA VAL A 109 -14.94 -3.72 -10.23
C VAL A 109 -14.70 -3.53 -8.75
N GLY A 110 -15.65 -2.89 -8.08
CA GLY A 110 -15.69 -2.84 -6.63
C GLY A 110 -16.16 -4.19 -6.09
N THR A 111 -15.54 -4.66 -5.02
CA THR A 111 -15.98 -5.84 -4.27
C THR A 111 -16.47 -5.39 -2.91
N LEU A 112 -17.59 -5.94 -2.46
CA LEU A 112 -18.14 -5.73 -1.13
C LEU A 112 -18.41 -7.10 -0.51
N VAL A 113 -17.68 -7.45 0.54
CA VAL A 113 -17.84 -8.71 1.27
C VAL A 113 -18.49 -8.43 2.62
N GLU A 114 -19.64 -9.03 2.88
CA GLU A 114 -20.30 -8.96 4.18
C GLU A 114 -19.56 -9.85 5.19
N LEU A 115 -19.14 -9.29 6.31
CA LEU A 115 -18.17 -9.90 7.22
C LEU A 115 -18.72 -11.09 8.03
N SER A 116 -20.04 -11.15 8.28
CA SER A 116 -20.66 -12.22 9.06
C SER A 116 -20.93 -13.47 8.20
N SER A 117 -21.51 -13.27 7.03
CA SER A 117 -21.97 -14.30 6.10
C SER A 117 -20.98 -14.63 4.97
N GLY A 118 -20.02 -13.74 4.69
CA GLY A 118 -19.14 -13.84 3.53
C GLY A 118 -19.82 -13.51 2.20
N TYR A 119 -21.03 -12.93 2.23
CA TYR A 119 -21.78 -12.60 1.01
C TYR A 119 -21.03 -11.54 0.18
N LEU A 120 -20.74 -11.86 -1.09
CA LEU A 120 -19.98 -11.01 -2.00
C LEU A 120 -20.90 -10.32 -3.01
N ILE A 121 -20.74 -8.99 -3.13
CA ILE A 121 -21.33 -8.19 -4.20
C ILE A 121 -20.21 -7.65 -5.09
N LEU A 122 -20.39 -7.76 -6.40
CA LEU A 122 -19.55 -7.13 -7.40
C LEU A 122 -20.25 -5.88 -7.95
N ALA A 123 -19.66 -4.71 -7.69
CA ALA A 123 -20.11 -3.43 -8.20
C ALA A 123 -19.32 -3.10 -9.48
N LYS A 124 -19.98 -3.20 -10.64
CA LYS A 124 -19.38 -2.78 -11.91
C LYS A 124 -19.16 -1.26 -11.90
N MET A 125 -17.97 -0.82 -12.31
CA MET A 125 -17.60 0.58 -12.44
C MET A 125 -17.00 0.81 -13.83
N ASP A 126 -17.28 1.99 -14.40
CA ASP A 126 -16.77 2.34 -15.74
C ASP A 126 -15.25 2.59 -15.71
N ASP A 127 -14.73 3.11 -14.59
CA ASP A 127 -13.31 3.34 -14.35
C ASP A 127 -12.97 3.28 -12.85
N SER A 128 -11.72 3.60 -12.51
CA SER A 128 -11.23 3.62 -11.12
C SER A 128 -11.28 5.00 -10.44
N THR A 129 -12.16 5.89 -10.91
CA THR A 129 -12.32 7.24 -10.33
C THR A 129 -13.22 7.22 -9.09
N ALA A 130 -13.12 8.26 -8.27
CA ALA A 130 -13.97 8.40 -7.09
C ALA A 130 -15.46 8.57 -7.44
N THR A 131 -15.77 9.22 -8.56
CA THR A 131 -17.15 9.36 -9.05
C THR A 131 -17.75 8.01 -9.41
N SER A 132 -17.01 7.16 -10.14
CA SER A 132 -17.45 5.81 -10.49
C SER A 132 -17.60 4.92 -9.26
N ALA A 133 -16.70 5.06 -8.27
CA ALA A 133 -16.80 4.34 -7.01
C ALA A 133 -18.06 4.73 -6.22
N VAL A 134 -18.40 6.03 -6.14
CA VAL A 134 -19.65 6.48 -5.53
C VAL A 134 -20.85 5.83 -6.21
N ALA A 135 -20.96 5.96 -7.54
CA ALA A 135 -22.09 5.41 -8.27
C ALA A 135 -22.21 3.88 -8.11
N GLY A 136 -21.09 3.16 -8.25
CA GLY A 136 -21.05 1.70 -8.18
C GLY A 136 -21.37 1.17 -6.78
N PHE A 137 -20.69 1.69 -5.74
CA PHE A 137 -20.90 1.24 -4.37
C PHE A 137 -22.27 1.66 -3.84
N SER A 138 -22.73 2.89 -4.09
CA SER A 138 -24.06 3.32 -3.66
C SER A 138 -25.16 2.49 -4.29
N ALA A 139 -25.08 2.21 -5.60
CA ALA A 139 -26.06 1.37 -6.28
C ALA A 139 -26.06 -0.08 -5.75
N ALA A 140 -24.88 -0.64 -5.46
CA ALA A 140 -24.74 -1.98 -4.90
C ALA A 140 -25.31 -2.06 -3.47
N LEU A 141 -24.92 -1.13 -2.60
CA LEU A 141 -25.38 -1.09 -1.21
C LEU A 141 -26.89 -0.84 -1.13
N ASN A 142 -27.45 0.05 -1.96
CA ASN A 142 -28.88 0.37 -1.93
C ASN A 142 -29.80 -0.77 -2.41
N ARG A 143 -29.25 -1.83 -3.02
CA ARG A 143 -30.00 -3.08 -3.27
C ARG A 143 -30.17 -3.93 -2.02
N MET A 144 -29.39 -3.66 -0.98
CA MET A 144 -29.48 -4.37 0.29
C MET A 144 -30.53 -3.72 1.21
N PRO A 145 -31.23 -4.51 2.04
CA PRO A 145 -32.08 -3.99 3.11
C PRO A 145 -31.31 -2.99 3.97
N THR A 146 -32.01 -1.98 4.49
CA THR A 146 -31.41 -0.96 5.38
C THR A 146 -30.73 -1.58 6.60
N THR A 147 -31.27 -2.68 7.13
CA THR A 147 -30.68 -3.45 8.24
C THR A 147 -29.31 -4.05 7.93
N ALA A 148 -29.02 -4.29 6.65
CA ALA A 148 -27.75 -4.83 6.16
C ALA A 148 -26.78 -3.73 5.68
N ARG A 149 -27.03 -2.44 5.98
CA ARG A 149 -26.22 -1.29 5.57
C ARG A 149 -25.66 -0.53 6.77
N LYS A 150 -24.89 -1.20 7.63
CA LYS A 150 -24.36 -0.58 8.86
C LYS A 150 -23.04 0.14 8.62
N SER A 151 -22.01 -0.58 8.20
CA SER A 151 -20.69 0.01 7.99
C SER A 151 -19.90 -0.68 6.87
N MET A 152 -18.88 0.00 6.36
CA MET A 152 -17.92 -0.53 5.41
C MET A 152 -16.49 -0.17 5.86
N THR A 153 -15.57 -1.13 5.77
CA THR A 153 -14.13 -0.91 6.00
C THR A 153 -13.40 -0.91 4.67
N TYR A 154 -12.49 0.05 4.47
CA TYR A 154 -11.75 0.21 3.23
C TYR A 154 -10.28 0.60 3.50
N ASP A 155 -9.41 0.46 2.50
CA ASP A 155 -8.07 1.06 2.54
C ASP A 155 -8.09 2.54 2.10
N GLN A 156 -6.92 3.18 2.04
CA GLN A 156 -6.81 4.60 1.67
C GLN A 156 -6.70 4.80 0.14
N GLY A 157 -7.44 4.01 -0.64
CA GLY A 157 -7.54 4.12 -2.09
C GLY A 157 -8.15 5.45 -2.56
N ARG A 158 -7.63 6.05 -3.64
CA ARG A 158 -8.07 7.37 -4.14
C ARG A 158 -9.49 7.37 -4.68
N GLU A 159 -9.99 6.21 -5.08
CA GLU A 159 -11.39 5.99 -5.41
C GLU A 159 -12.33 6.32 -4.24
N MET A 160 -11.83 6.29 -2.99
CA MET A 160 -12.62 6.65 -1.81
C MET A 160 -12.51 8.14 -1.43
N ALA A 161 -11.96 8.99 -2.30
CA ALA A 161 -11.88 10.44 -2.07
C ALA A 161 -13.26 11.11 -1.90
N HIS A 162 -14.34 10.47 -2.36
CA HIS A 162 -15.73 10.95 -2.21
C HIS A 162 -16.58 10.04 -1.32
N HIS A 163 -15.96 9.31 -0.38
CA HIS A 163 -16.66 8.35 0.49
C HIS A 163 -17.82 8.98 1.28
N ALA A 164 -17.73 10.25 1.69
CA ALA A 164 -18.80 10.95 2.39
C ALA A 164 -20.12 10.94 1.60
N LYS A 165 -20.06 10.97 0.27
CA LYS A 165 -21.22 10.88 -0.61
C LYS A 165 -21.84 9.47 -0.60
N ILE A 166 -21.03 8.41 -0.53
CA ILE A 166 -21.52 7.04 -0.36
C ILE A 166 -22.27 6.93 0.98
N THR A 167 -21.71 7.46 2.06
CA THR A 167 -22.39 7.49 3.36
C THR A 167 -23.71 8.26 3.30
N GLN A 168 -23.73 9.42 2.65
CA GLN A 168 -24.96 10.23 2.47
C GLN A 168 -26.04 9.48 1.68
N GLU A 169 -25.67 8.78 0.60
CA GLU A 169 -26.61 8.10 -0.29
C GLU A 169 -27.12 6.75 0.24
N THR A 170 -26.37 6.12 1.16
CA THR A 170 -26.65 4.73 1.60
C THR A 170 -26.94 4.59 3.08
N GLY A 171 -26.48 5.54 3.92
CA GLY A 171 -26.47 5.44 5.38
C GLY A 171 -25.29 4.63 5.95
N VAL A 172 -24.41 4.08 5.11
CA VAL A 172 -23.30 3.22 5.55
C VAL A 172 -22.15 4.07 6.12
N ALA A 173 -21.74 3.80 7.35
CA ALA A 173 -20.56 4.40 7.95
C ALA A 173 -19.26 3.82 7.36
N ILE A 174 -18.35 4.65 6.87
CA ILE A 174 -17.11 4.19 6.21
C ILE A 174 -15.90 4.44 7.13
N TYR A 175 -15.09 3.40 7.31
CA TYR A 175 -13.89 3.43 8.15
C TYR A 175 -12.65 3.06 7.34
N PHE A 176 -11.55 3.76 7.58
CA PHE A 176 -10.30 3.62 6.83
C PHE A 176 -9.21 2.95 7.66
N CYS A 177 -8.56 1.95 7.04
CA CYS A 177 -7.37 1.32 7.61
C CYS A 177 -6.20 2.30 7.72
N ASP A 178 -5.28 2.01 8.63
CA ASP A 178 -4.02 2.73 8.72
C ASP A 178 -3.17 2.49 7.46
N PRO A 179 -2.33 3.45 7.05
CA PRO A 179 -1.41 3.26 5.95
C PRO A 179 -0.54 2.02 6.18
N HIS A 180 -0.26 1.27 5.10
CA HIS A 180 0.58 0.08 5.13
C HIS A 180 0.10 -1.05 6.07
N SER A 181 -1.18 -1.06 6.44
CA SER A 181 -1.76 -2.03 7.39
C SER A 181 -2.86 -2.90 6.75
N PRO A 182 -2.54 -3.72 5.71
CA PRO A 182 -3.55 -4.50 4.99
C PRO A 182 -4.31 -5.51 5.87
N TRP A 183 -3.71 -5.98 6.98
CA TRP A 183 -4.34 -6.93 7.92
C TRP A 183 -5.54 -6.35 8.69
N GLN A 184 -5.77 -5.04 8.65
CA GLN A 184 -6.87 -4.37 9.35
C GLN A 184 -8.23 -4.49 8.66
N ARG A 185 -8.27 -4.80 7.35
CA ARG A 185 -9.51 -4.87 6.57
C ARG A 185 -10.45 -5.98 7.06
N GLY A 186 -9.87 -7.05 7.59
CA GLY A 186 -10.52 -8.13 8.30
C GLY A 186 -9.69 -9.41 8.17
N PRO A 187 -9.61 -10.29 9.18
CA PRO A 187 -9.00 -11.60 8.98
C PRO A 187 -9.89 -12.38 8.01
N MET A 188 -9.48 -12.60 6.76
CA MET A 188 -10.13 -13.63 5.94
C MET A 188 -10.18 -14.89 6.80
N ARG A 189 -11.38 -15.46 7.00
CA ARG A 189 -11.50 -16.83 7.52
C ARG A 189 -10.90 -17.73 6.43
N ILE A 190 -9.58 -17.86 6.41
CA ILE A 190 -8.95 -19.07 5.90
C ILE A 190 -9.26 -20.13 6.95
N SER A 191 -10.49 -20.65 6.89
CA SER A 191 -10.81 -21.95 7.46
C SER A 191 -10.11 -22.97 6.56
N MET A 192 -8.80 -23.14 6.74
CA MET A 192 -8.14 -24.37 6.34
C MET A 192 -8.57 -25.42 7.36
N ALA A 193 -9.63 -26.16 6.99
CA ALA A 193 -9.84 -27.53 7.43
C ALA A 193 -9.27 -28.44 6.34
#